data_AF-B4FCP5-F1
#
_entry.id   AF-B4FCP5-F1
#
_cell.length_a   1.000
_cell.length_b   1.000
_cell.length_c   1.000
_cell.angle_alpha   90.00
_cell.angle_beta   90.00
_cell.angle_gamma   90.00
#
_symmetry.space_group_name_H-M   'P 1'
#
loop_
_entity.id
_entity.type
_entity.pdbx_description
1 polymer ?
#
loop_
_entity_poly.entity_id
_entity_poly.type
_entity_poly.pdbx_seq_one_letter_code
_entity_poly.pdbx_strand_id
1 'polypeptide(L)'
;MGSRGSIMITKNTISCAPAFKIDVVDTVGCGDSFTAAIAFGFLHDLPAVNTLTLANAVGAATATGCGAGRNVARLDKVLQLMREADLNEDITLWTELTEGNSLRIEVSILSGIARNGFSENIVAVPVTKVVSEVLPMFEAVPVRSAVQA
;
A
#
# COMPACT_ATOMS: atom_id res chain seq x y z
N MET A 1 -6.31 3.33 -7.64
CA MET A 1 -6.62 4.69 -8.14
C MET A 1 -5.35 5.41 -8.62
N GLY A 2 -4.44 4.72 -9.33
CA GLY A 2 -3.18 5.30 -9.80
C GLY A 2 -2.42 6.04 -8.71
N SER A 3 -1.98 7.27 -9.03
CA SER A 3 -1.25 8.17 -8.12
C SER A 3 -2.00 8.58 -6.86
N ARG A 4 -3.29 8.26 -6.73
CA ARG A 4 -4.10 8.55 -5.52
C ARG A 4 -4.09 7.39 -4.51
N GLY A 5 -3.48 6.25 -4.85
CA GLY A 5 -3.43 5.07 -3.99
C GLY A 5 -4.65 4.18 -4.16
N SER A 6 -5.22 3.72 -3.05
CA SER A 6 -6.21 2.64 -3.03
C SER A 6 -7.15 2.71 -1.83
N ILE A 7 -8.35 2.17 -2.01
CA ILE A 7 -9.38 2.04 -0.98
C ILE A 7 -9.91 0.60 -1.02
N MET A 8 -10.06 0.00 0.15
CA MET A 8 -10.75 -1.27 0.35
C MET A 8 -11.98 -1.03 1.21
N ILE A 9 -13.14 -1.43 0.70
CA ILE A 9 -14.43 -1.27 1.39
C ILE A 9 -14.96 -2.66 1.69
N THR A 10 -15.21 -2.93 2.96
CA THR A 10 -15.91 -4.13 3.42
C THR A 10 -17.26 -3.73 4.01
N LYS A 11 -18.04 -4.71 4.44
CA LYS A 11 -19.31 -4.45 5.14
C LYS A 11 -19.13 -3.61 6.42
N ASN A 12 -17.97 -3.72 7.06
CA ASN A 12 -17.75 -3.21 8.41
C ASN A 12 -16.66 -2.14 8.49
N THR A 13 -15.79 -2.06 7.48
CA THR A 13 -14.60 -1.21 7.50
C THR A 13 -14.31 -0.59 6.14
N ILE A 14 -13.70 0.59 6.18
CA ILE A 14 -13.06 1.22 5.03
C ILE A 14 -11.58 1.33 5.36
N SER A 15 -10.71 0.89 4.46
CA SER A 15 -9.26 1.02 4.60
C SER A 15 -8.69 1.79 3.42
N CYS A 16 -7.84 2.75 3.71
CA CYS A 16 -7.35 3.74 2.76
C CYS A 16 -5.82 3.78 2.84
N ALA A 17 -5.16 3.70 1.68
CA ALA A 17 -3.72 3.90 1.58
C ALA A 17 -3.38 4.82 0.40
N PRO A 18 -2.67 5.94 0.62
CA PRO A 18 -2.16 6.77 -0.47
C PRO A 18 -1.09 6.03 -1.28
N ALA A 19 -0.83 6.52 -2.50
CA ALA A 19 0.26 6.00 -3.32
C ALA A 19 1.61 6.51 -2.83
N PHE A 20 2.68 5.82 -3.21
CA PHE A 20 4.05 6.31 -3.06
C PHE A 20 4.37 7.28 -4.20
N LYS A 21 5.10 8.35 -3.90
CA LYS A 21 5.64 9.26 -4.93
C LYS A 21 6.79 8.57 -5.64
N ILE A 22 6.73 8.57 -6.97
CA ILE A 22 7.73 7.98 -7.86
C ILE A 22 7.83 8.79 -9.15
N ASP A 23 8.98 8.67 -9.81
CA ASP A 23 9.11 9.05 -11.22
C ASP A 23 8.58 7.90 -12.09
N VAL A 24 7.47 8.14 -12.80
CA VAL A 24 6.77 7.12 -13.60
C VAL A 24 7.46 6.97 -14.97
N VAL A 25 7.75 5.72 -15.35
CA VAL A 25 8.28 5.34 -16.67
C VAL A 25 7.20 4.71 -17.53
N ASP A 26 6.51 3.71 -17.00
CA ASP A 26 5.43 2.97 -17.67
C ASP A 26 4.39 2.55 -16.62
N THR A 27 3.13 2.38 -16.98
CA THR A 27 2.08 1.90 -16.05
C THR A 27 1.58 0.49 -16.37
N VAL A 28 2.05 -0.09 -17.47
CA VAL A 28 1.68 -1.45 -17.89
C VAL A 28 2.09 -2.46 -16.81
N GLY A 29 1.16 -3.34 -16.40
CA GLY A 29 1.39 -4.36 -15.37
C GLY A 29 1.32 -3.89 -13.92
N CYS A 30 1.14 -2.59 -13.65
CA CYS A 30 1.01 -2.07 -12.28
C CYS A 30 -0.21 -2.66 -11.57
N GLY A 31 -1.34 -2.82 -12.28
CA GLY A 31 -2.57 -3.41 -11.74
C GLY A 31 -2.44 -4.90 -11.42
N ASP A 32 -1.78 -5.67 -12.27
CA ASP A 32 -1.53 -7.10 -12.03
C ASP A 32 -0.60 -7.29 -10.83
N SER A 33 0.45 -6.48 -10.75
CA SER A 33 1.40 -6.51 -9.63
C SER A 33 0.75 -6.08 -8.31
N PHE A 34 -0.09 -5.04 -8.36
CA PHE A 34 -0.93 -4.63 -7.23
C PHE A 34 -1.83 -5.79 -6.78
N THR A 35 -2.51 -6.47 -7.71
CA THR A 35 -3.40 -7.59 -7.42
C THR A 35 -2.66 -8.77 -6.80
N ALA A 36 -1.45 -9.08 -7.28
CA ALA A 36 -0.59 -10.09 -6.68
C ALA A 36 -0.24 -9.77 -5.22
N ALA A 37 0.01 -8.50 -4.90
CA ALA A 37 0.25 -8.05 -3.54
C ALA A 37 -1.01 -8.09 -2.65
N ILE A 38 -2.21 -7.83 -3.21
CA ILE A 38 -3.47 -8.08 -2.49
C ILE A 38 -3.62 -9.56 -2.14
N ALA A 39 -3.38 -10.45 -3.10
CA ALA A 39 -3.44 -11.90 -2.86
C ALA A 39 -2.42 -12.33 -1.79
N PHE A 40 -1.19 -11.79 -1.83
CA PHE A 40 -0.20 -12.01 -0.79
C PHE A 40 -0.71 -11.57 0.59
N GLY A 41 -1.22 -10.33 0.70
CA GLY A 41 -1.73 -9.83 1.96
C GLY A 41 -2.88 -10.66 2.53
N PHE A 42 -3.79 -11.12 1.67
CA PHE A 42 -4.87 -12.02 2.05
C PHE A 42 -4.36 -13.38 2.55
N LEU A 43 -3.41 -13.99 1.84
CA LEU A 43 -2.84 -15.30 2.22
C LEU A 43 -2.03 -15.27 3.52
N HIS A 44 -1.55 -14.09 3.93
CA HIS A 44 -0.76 -13.87 5.13
C HIS A 44 -1.55 -13.18 6.25
N ASP A 45 -2.88 -13.11 6.14
CA ASP A 45 -3.78 -12.48 7.13
C ASP A 45 -3.34 -11.05 7.51
N LEU A 46 -2.80 -10.30 6.55
CA LEU A 46 -2.35 -8.94 6.79
C LEU A 46 -3.56 -8.02 7.05
N PRO A 47 -3.44 -7.05 7.97
CA PRO A 47 -4.43 -5.98 8.09
C PRO A 47 -4.69 -5.32 6.73
N ALA A 48 -5.93 -4.94 6.47
CA ALA A 48 -6.34 -4.38 5.17
C ALA A 48 -5.49 -3.16 4.76
N VAL A 49 -5.21 -2.24 5.70
CA VAL A 49 -4.34 -1.08 5.44
C VAL A 49 -2.90 -1.51 5.09
N ASN A 50 -2.34 -2.52 5.76
CA ASN A 50 -1.02 -3.05 5.46
C ASN A 50 -0.97 -3.67 4.07
N THR A 51 -2.00 -4.45 3.73
CA THR A 51 -2.17 -5.07 2.40
C THR A 51 -2.22 -4.01 1.31
N LEU A 52 -3.01 -2.94 1.50
CA LEU A 52 -3.10 -1.83 0.56
C LEU A 52 -1.78 -1.07 0.43
N THR A 53 -1.07 -0.82 1.53
CA THR A 53 0.24 -0.17 1.51
C THR A 53 1.26 -0.99 0.72
N LEU A 54 1.34 -2.31 0.97
CA LEU A 54 2.20 -3.20 0.21
C LEU A 54 1.82 -3.21 -1.28
N ALA A 55 0.53 -3.29 -1.59
CA ALA A 55 0.05 -3.31 -2.97
C ALA A 55 0.34 -2.01 -3.71
N ASN A 56 0.18 -0.86 -3.05
CA ASN A 56 0.59 0.44 -3.60
C ASN A 56 2.11 0.51 -3.82
N ALA A 57 2.93 -0.02 -2.92
CA ALA A 57 4.38 -0.06 -3.08
C ALA A 57 4.80 -0.94 -4.28
N VAL A 58 4.17 -2.11 -4.44
CA VAL A 58 4.43 -3.03 -5.57
C VAL A 58 3.98 -2.45 -6.90
N GLY A 59 2.79 -1.83 -6.95
CA GLY A 59 2.33 -1.10 -8.13
C GLY A 59 3.26 0.06 -8.49
N ALA A 60 3.66 0.86 -7.50
CA ALA A 60 4.58 1.97 -7.70
C ALA A 60 5.97 1.51 -8.17
N ALA A 61 6.55 0.48 -7.55
CA ALA A 61 7.82 -0.08 -7.98
C ALA A 61 7.76 -0.60 -9.43
N THR A 62 6.64 -1.22 -9.83
CA THR A 62 6.42 -1.66 -11.22
C THR A 62 6.41 -0.47 -12.17
N ALA A 63 5.81 0.65 -11.77
CA ALA A 63 5.73 1.85 -12.60
C ALA A 63 7.07 2.55 -12.86
N THR A 64 8.13 2.19 -12.13
CA THR A 64 9.50 2.69 -12.37
C THR A 64 10.26 1.91 -13.44
N GLY A 65 9.70 0.80 -13.92
CA GLY A 65 10.23 0.00 -15.03
C GLY A 65 9.43 0.18 -16.31
N CYS A 66 9.82 -0.50 -17.40
CA CYS A 66 9.11 -0.49 -18.68
C CYS A 66 8.60 -1.89 -19.05
N GLY A 67 7.33 -1.99 -19.42
CA GLY A 67 6.62 -3.23 -19.75
C GLY A 67 6.18 -4.06 -18.54
N ALA A 68 5.57 -5.22 -18.81
CA ALA A 68 5.10 -6.18 -17.81
C ALA A 68 5.82 -7.54 -17.89
N GLY A 69 5.33 -8.54 -17.15
CA GLY A 69 5.87 -9.89 -17.16
C GLY A 69 7.15 -9.99 -16.32
N ARG A 70 8.32 -10.12 -16.98
CA ARG A 70 9.61 -10.18 -16.27
C ARG A 70 10.12 -8.82 -15.80
N ASN A 71 9.50 -7.73 -16.26
CA ASN A 71 9.88 -6.36 -15.93
C ASN A 71 9.03 -5.75 -14.79
N VAL A 72 8.32 -6.58 -14.03
CA VAL A 72 7.54 -6.13 -12.86
C VAL A 72 8.43 -5.74 -11.68
N ALA A 73 7.82 -5.21 -10.61
CA ALA A 73 8.51 -4.76 -9.41
C ALA A 73 9.55 -5.77 -8.88
N ARG A 74 10.73 -5.23 -8.56
CA ARG A 74 11.75 -5.95 -7.80
C ARG A 74 11.60 -5.69 -6.31
N LEU A 75 11.88 -6.71 -5.50
CA LEU A 75 11.71 -6.64 -4.04
C LEU A 75 12.53 -5.51 -3.40
N ASP A 76 13.78 -5.32 -3.84
CA ASP A 76 14.65 -4.23 -3.38
C ASP A 76 13.98 -2.85 -3.53
N LYS A 77 13.37 -2.57 -4.68
CA LYS A 77 12.66 -1.31 -4.94
C LYS A 77 11.41 -1.16 -4.10
N VAL A 78 10.64 -2.24 -3.92
CA VAL A 78 9.44 -2.23 -3.05
C VAL A 78 9.83 -1.88 -1.61
N LEU A 79 10.86 -2.55 -1.07
CA LEU A 79 11.33 -2.29 0.29
C LEU A 79 11.90 -0.88 0.44
N GLN A 80 12.60 -0.36 -0.58
CA GLN A 80 13.07 1.02 -0.60
C GLN A 80 11.90 2.01 -0.46
N LEU A 81 10.88 1.89 -1.30
CA LEU A 81 9.70 2.78 -1.27
C LEU A 81 9.01 2.74 0.09
N MET A 82 8.84 1.53 0.66
CA MET A 82 8.24 1.37 1.98
C MET A 82 9.06 2.06 3.08
N ARG A 83 10.39 1.98 3.06
CA ARG A 83 11.25 2.65 4.05
C ARG A 83 11.26 4.16 3.93
N GLU A 84 11.34 4.66 2.69
CA GLU A 84 11.35 6.11 2.41
C GLU A 84 10.00 6.73 2.79
N ALA A 85 8.91 5.99 2.59
CA ALA A 85 7.55 6.39 2.98
C ALA A 85 7.14 7.76 2.45
N ASP A 86 7.63 8.16 1.27
CA ASP A 86 7.20 9.37 0.59
C ASP A 86 5.84 9.13 -0.07
N LEU A 87 4.78 9.53 0.62
CA LEU A 87 3.40 9.28 0.24
C LEU A 87 2.76 10.50 -0.45
N ASN A 88 1.89 10.23 -1.42
CA ASN A 88 1.00 11.22 -2.02
C ASN A 88 -0.28 11.35 -1.18
N GLU A 89 -0.15 11.98 -0.01
CA GLU A 89 -1.29 12.22 0.88
C GLU A 89 -2.19 13.34 0.36
N ASP A 90 -3.36 12.97 -0.16
CA ASP A 90 -4.42 13.91 -0.49
C ASP A 90 -5.39 14.06 0.69
N ILE A 91 -5.09 15.03 1.56
CA ILE A 91 -5.88 15.30 2.77
C ILE A 91 -7.34 15.61 2.42
N THR A 92 -7.59 16.33 1.33
CA THR A 92 -8.94 16.74 0.92
C THR A 92 -9.76 15.52 0.55
N LEU A 93 -9.20 14.61 -0.27
CA LEU A 93 -9.84 13.35 -0.64
C LEU A 93 -10.23 12.52 0.59
N TRP A 94 -9.30 12.35 1.53
CA TRP A 94 -9.53 11.52 2.71
C TRP A 94 -10.57 12.16 3.64
N THR A 95 -10.58 13.48 3.74
CA THR A 95 -11.58 14.23 4.50
C THR A 95 -12.97 14.08 3.87
N GLU A 96 -13.11 14.29 2.56
CA GLU A 96 -14.39 14.14 1.84
C GLU A 96 -14.98 12.72 1.95
N LEU A 97 -14.14 11.69 1.84
CA LEU A 97 -14.56 10.29 2.00
C LEU A 97 -15.06 9.99 3.41
N THR A 98 -14.64 10.78 4.40
CA THR A 98 -15.04 10.63 5.80
C THR A 98 -16.22 11.52 6.20
N GLU A 99 -16.38 12.70 5.59
CA GLU A 99 -17.38 13.71 5.96
C GLU A 99 -18.82 13.40 5.47
N GLY A 100 -19.03 12.31 4.73
CA GLY A 100 -20.36 11.88 4.29
C GLY A 100 -20.94 10.66 5.03
N ASN A 101 -20.23 10.10 6.00
CA ASN A 101 -20.57 8.78 6.53
C ASN A 101 -21.53 8.84 7.73
N SER A 102 -22.85 8.80 7.45
CA SER A 102 -23.88 8.61 8.48
C SER A 102 -23.90 7.20 9.10
N LEU A 103 -23.11 6.25 8.56
CA LEU A 103 -22.98 4.89 9.07
C LEU A 103 -21.76 4.81 10.00
N ARG A 104 -21.89 4.15 11.16
CA ARG A 104 -20.79 3.87 12.10
C ARG A 104 -19.84 2.80 11.53
N ILE A 105 -19.18 3.09 10.41
CA ILE A 105 -18.18 2.23 9.78
C ILE A 105 -16.82 2.76 10.20
N GLU A 106 -15.95 1.85 10.68
CA GLU A 106 -14.58 2.20 11.04
C GLU A 106 -13.77 2.50 9.78
N VAL A 107 -13.01 3.60 9.78
CA VAL A 107 -12.17 4.02 8.67
C VAL A 107 -10.71 4.01 9.10
N SER A 108 -9.91 3.10 8.54
CA SER A 108 -8.47 3.05 8.74
C SER A 108 -7.75 3.78 7.60
N ILE A 109 -6.94 4.79 7.90
CA ILE A 109 -6.22 5.59 6.90
C ILE A 109 -4.72 5.52 7.17
N LEU A 110 -3.94 5.02 6.23
CA LEU A 110 -2.48 5.10 6.28
C LEU A 110 -2.05 6.57 6.23
N SER A 111 -1.18 6.98 7.15
CA SER A 111 -0.56 8.31 7.11
C SER A 111 0.92 8.30 7.50
N GLY A 112 1.71 9.16 6.88
CA GLY A 112 3.07 9.51 7.26
C GLY A 112 3.15 10.43 8.48
N ILE A 113 2.05 11.09 8.88
CA ILE A 113 2.03 12.04 10.00
C ILE A 113 0.99 11.58 11.04
N ALA A 114 1.37 11.52 12.32
CA ALA A 114 0.41 11.33 13.41
C ALA A 114 -0.51 12.57 13.46
N ARG A 115 -1.80 12.38 13.15
CA ARG A 115 -2.77 13.48 13.15
C ARG A 115 -3.76 13.34 14.30
N ASN A 116 -3.89 14.43 15.06
CA ASN A 116 -5.00 14.66 15.99
C ASN A 116 -6.12 15.40 15.23
N GLY A 117 -7.37 14.99 15.41
CA GLY A 117 -8.54 15.73 14.91
C GLY A 117 -9.44 14.99 13.92
N PHE A 118 -9.27 13.68 13.73
CA PHE A 118 -10.28 12.89 13.03
C PHE A 118 -11.49 12.58 13.93
N SER A 119 -12.64 12.30 13.33
CA SER A 119 -13.84 11.85 14.05
C SER A 119 -13.60 10.51 14.76
N GLU A 120 -14.41 10.18 15.76
CA GLU A 120 -14.23 8.99 16.63
C GLU A 120 -14.09 7.65 15.87
N ASN A 121 -14.59 7.56 14.63
CA ASN A 121 -14.59 6.33 13.83
C ASN A 121 -13.40 6.21 12.87
N ILE A 122 -12.49 7.19 12.85
CA ILE A 122 -11.34 7.21 11.95
C ILE A 122 -10.07 6.91 12.73
N VAL A 123 -9.33 5.91 12.25
CA VAL A 123 -8.06 5.47 12.81
C VAL A 123 -6.95 5.82 11.82
N ALA A 124 -6.11 6.78 12.18
CA ALA A 124 -4.88 7.05 11.43
C ALA A 124 -3.82 6.00 11.77
N VAL A 125 -3.32 5.29 10.76
CA VAL A 125 -2.32 4.23 10.91
C VAL A 125 -0.97 4.76 10.43
N PRO A 126 0.04 4.93 11.31
CA PRO A 126 1.34 5.41 10.89
C PRO A 126 2.01 4.47 9.89
N VAL A 127 2.55 5.01 8.80
CA VAL A 127 3.30 4.24 7.81
C VAL A 127 4.48 3.49 8.45
N THR A 128 5.12 4.08 9.46
CA THR A 128 6.21 3.46 10.23
C THR A 128 5.78 2.18 10.94
N LYS A 129 4.54 2.14 11.46
CA LYS A 129 3.95 0.92 12.04
C LYS A 129 3.79 -0.15 10.96
N VAL A 130 3.18 0.20 9.84
CA VAL A 130 2.98 -0.74 8.71
C VAL A 130 4.31 -1.29 8.21
N VAL A 131 5.32 -0.43 8.05
CA VAL A 131 6.67 -0.80 7.64
C VAL A 131 7.28 -1.80 8.63
N SER A 132 7.17 -1.54 9.94
CA SER A 132 7.71 -2.44 10.97
C SER A 132 7.03 -3.82 11.00
N GLU A 133 5.77 -3.90 10.59
CA GLU A 133 5.00 -5.15 10.55
C GLU A 133 5.23 -5.94 9.25
N VAL A 134 5.44 -5.25 8.12
CA VAL A 134 5.52 -5.88 6.79
C VAL A 134 6.95 -6.24 6.39
N LEU A 135 7.95 -5.39 6.65
CA LEU A 135 9.34 -5.63 6.21
C LEU A 135 9.93 -6.96 6.69
N PRO A 136 9.76 -7.39 7.96
CA PRO A 136 10.35 -8.63 8.46
C PRO A 136 9.93 -9.88 7.66
N MET A 137 8.76 -9.84 7.01
CA MET A 137 8.26 -10.95 6.19
C MET A 137 9.11 -11.21 4.94
N PHE A 138 9.82 -10.19 4.46
CA PHE A 138 10.67 -10.27 3.27
C PHE A 138 12.16 -10.41 3.61
N GLU A 139 12.57 -10.02 4.81
CA GLU A 139 13.95 -10.13 5.29
C GLU A 139 14.27 -11.51 5.87
N ALA A 140 13.27 -12.21 6.41
CA ALA A 140 13.45 -13.51 7.06
C ALA A 140 13.52 -14.71 6.09
N VAL A 141 13.44 -14.48 4.78
CA VAL A 141 13.52 -15.57 3.79
C VAL A 141 14.99 -15.84 3.44
N PRO A 142 15.59 -16.97 3.87
CA PRO A 142 16.91 -17.34 3.37
C PRO A 142 16.80 -17.51 1.86
N VAL A 143 17.69 -16.83 1.12
CA VAL A 143 17.82 -16.94 -0.33
C VAL A 143 17.90 -18.42 -0.68
N ARG A 144 16.80 -19.00 -1.20
CA ARG A 144 16.88 -20.30 -1.84
C ARG A 144 17.71 -20.08 -3.09
N SER A 145 18.95 -20.55 -3.02
CA SER A 145 19.93 -20.57 -4.10
C SER A 145 19.22 -20.89 -5.41
N ALA A 146 19.43 -20.02 -6.40
CA ALA A 146 18.89 -20.19 -7.74
C ALA A 146 19.18 -21.61 -8.23
N VAL A 147 18.13 -22.34 -8.60
CA VAL A 147 18.29 -23.54 -9.41
C VAL A 147 18.83 -23.07 -10.74
N GLN A 148 20.12 -23.28 -10.97
CA GLN A 148 20.71 -23.23 -12.30
C GLN A 148 19.99 -24.27 -13.16
N ALA A 149 19.39 -23.81 -14.25
CA ALA A 149 18.96 -24.63 -15.38
C ALA A 149 19.79 -24.19 -16.60
#